data_AF-A0A285KA10-F1
#
_entry.id   AF-A0A285KA10-F1
#
_cell.length_a   1.000
_cell.length_b   1.000
_cell.length_c   1.000
_cell.angle_alpha   90.00
_cell.angle_beta   90.00
_cell.angle_gamma   90.00
#
_symmetry.space_group_name_H-M   'P 1'
#
loop_
_entity.id
_entity.type
_entity.pdbx_description
1 polymer ?
#
loop_
_entity_poly.entity_id
_entity_poly.type
_entity_poly.pdbx_seq_one_letter_code
_entity_poly.pdbx_strand_id
1 'polypeptide(L)'
;MATVAALVMFVGVGMVAVSGLFALFSVGDLRLRRLLRQTPRTPIGSWRPGRVAAEGVIECGPAGRQTALLSGSECAWYDVTATCYRAGDSDGDLTWRTDVGRTPAGPALADATARVPVDPGVFAGTATTETTTMEYVHKRHSVPPAWIPATMASRLKRGDSVTVRETRLPLGGPVFALGHLENGALVRRGRTVFAAGRYSDAVEANDGDLSLMTVTIPVFFLGGLIVAGGALAVLVAVTD
;
A
#
# COMPACT_ATOMS: atom_id res chain seq x y z
N MET A 1 45.34 -6.40 -9.98
CA MET A 1 44.48 -7.60 -10.14
C MET A 1 43.66 -7.89 -8.90
N ALA A 2 44.24 -7.88 -7.69
CA ALA A 2 43.52 -8.10 -6.43
C ALA A 2 42.31 -7.16 -6.20
N THR A 3 42.42 -5.87 -6.54
CA THR A 3 41.33 -4.89 -6.42
C THR A 3 40.12 -5.23 -7.30
N VAL A 4 40.37 -5.69 -8.54
CA VAL A 4 39.32 -6.11 -9.48
C VAL A 4 38.65 -7.38 -8.97
N ALA A 5 39.42 -8.37 -8.51
CA ALA A 5 38.88 -9.61 -7.95
C ALA A 5 38.02 -9.35 -6.70
N ALA A 6 38.47 -8.48 -5.79
CA ALA A 6 37.69 -8.08 -4.62
C ALA A 6 36.36 -7.42 -5.03
N LEU A 7 36.39 -6.50 -6.01
CA LEU A 7 35.18 -5.84 -6.51
C LEU A 7 34.19 -6.85 -7.12
N VAL A 8 34.68 -7.80 -7.92
CA VAL A 8 33.85 -8.87 -8.51
C VAL A 8 33.25 -9.77 -7.41
N MET A 9 34.01 -10.10 -6.37
CA MET A 9 33.49 -10.84 -5.22
C MET A 9 32.37 -10.08 -4.51
N PHE A 10 32.54 -8.77 -4.26
CA PHE A 10 31.48 -7.94 -3.64
C PHE A 10 30.21 -7.89 -4.49
N VAL A 11 30.34 -7.81 -5.82
CA VAL A 11 29.19 -7.89 -6.73
C VAL A 11 28.49 -9.24 -6.60
N GLY A 12 29.23 -10.34 -6.60
CA GLY A 12 28.67 -11.69 -6.44
C GLY A 12 27.92 -11.87 -5.12
N VAL A 13 28.52 -11.44 -4.00
CA VAL A 13 27.87 -11.44 -2.67
C VAL A 13 26.62 -10.56 -2.66
N GLY A 14 26.68 -9.38 -3.28
CA GLY A 14 25.54 -8.48 -3.43
C GLY A 14 24.38 -9.13 -4.17
N MET A 15 24.64 -9.86 -5.26
CA MET A 15 23.61 -10.59 -6.00
C MET A 15 22.94 -11.69 -5.15
N VAL A 16 23.71 -12.44 -4.37
CA VAL A 16 23.17 -13.45 -3.44
C VAL A 16 22.30 -12.80 -2.37
N ALA A 17 22.75 -11.67 -1.79
CA ALA A 17 21.98 -10.94 -0.78
C ALA A 17 20.63 -10.43 -1.33
N VAL A 18 20.66 -9.83 -2.53
CA VAL A 18 19.44 -9.38 -3.23
C VAL A 18 18.50 -10.55 -3.50
N SER A 19 19.02 -11.69 -3.97
CA SER A 19 18.21 -12.90 -4.17
C SER A 19 17.57 -13.41 -2.88
N GLY A 20 18.29 -13.36 -1.76
CA GLY A 20 17.76 -13.75 -0.44
C GLY A 20 16.60 -12.84 -0.01
N LEU A 21 16.72 -11.54 -0.27
CA LEU A 21 15.67 -10.56 0.01
C LEU A 21 14.42 -10.82 -0.87
N PHE A 22 14.61 -11.08 -2.17
CA PHE A 22 13.50 -11.47 -3.05
C PHE A 22 12.79 -12.73 -2.56
N ALA A 23 13.54 -13.77 -2.16
CA ALA A 23 12.95 -15.00 -1.63
C ALA A 23 12.14 -14.74 -0.35
N LEU A 24 12.61 -13.85 0.53
CA LEU A 24 11.88 -13.46 1.73
C LEU A 24 10.54 -12.78 1.38
N PHE A 25 10.53 -11.90 0.38
CA PHE A 25 9.29 -11.29 -0.12
C PHE A 25 8.34 -12.34 -0.73
N SER A 26 8.86 -13.29 -1.51
CA SER A 26 8.05 -14.37 -2.11
C SER A 26 7.34 -15.26 -1.08
N VAL A 27 7.94 -15.47 0.11
CA VAL A 27 7.28 -16.22 1.19
C VAL A 27 5.98 -15.52 1.62
N GLY A 28 5.97 -14.18 1.59
CA GLY A 28 4.77 -13.39 1.76
C GLY A 28 3.71 -13.80 0.75
N ASP A 29 3.99 -13.73 -0.53
CA ASP A 29 2.99 -13.91 -1.58
C ASP A 29 2.50 -15.36 -1.67
N LEU A 30 3.38 -16.33 -1.38
CA LEU A 30 2.99 -17.74 -1.23
C LEU A 30 2.01 -17.95 -0.06
N ARG A 31 2.24 -17.28 1.09
CA ARG A 31 1.29 -17.33 2.21
C ARG A 31 -0.04 -16.70 1.82
N LEU A 32 -0.04 -15.59 1.09
CA LEU A 32 -1.27 -14.98 0.62
C LEU A 32 -2.04 -15.91 -0.34
N ARG A 33 -1.33 -16.50 -1.31
CA ARG A 33 -1.92 -17.46 -2.26
C ARG A 33 -2.54 -18.66 -1.54
N ARG A 34 -1.86 -19.19 -0.51
CA ARG A 34 -2.42 -20.25 0.34
C ARG A 34 -3.68 -19.78 1.05
N LEU A 35 -3.68 -18.57 1.62
CA LEU A 35 -4.86 -18.01 2.30
C LEU A 35 -6.05 -17.81 1.35
N LEU A 36 -5.80 -17.29 0.14
CA LEU A 36 -6.82 -17.12 -0.89
C LEU A 36 -7.43 -18.47 -1.31
N ARG A 37 -6.60 -19.51 -1.47
CA ARG A 37 -7.08 -20.86 -1.81
C ARG A 37 -7.83 -21.55 -0.66
N GLN A 38 -7.44 -21.29 0.58
CA GLN A 38 -8.03 -21.91 1.77
C GLN A 38 -9.32 -21.23 2.24
N THR A 39 -9.54 -19.96 1.87
CA THR A 39 -10.72 -19.20 2.29
C THR A 39 -11.76 -19.25 1.16
N PRO A 40 -12.83 -20.06 1.28
CA PRO A 40 -13.85 -20.12 0.25
C PRO A 40 -14.54 -18.76 0.13
N ARG A 41 -14.91 -18.41 -1.10
CA ARG A 41 -15.77 -17.25 -1.35
C ARG A 41 -17.18 -17.61 -0.91
N THR A 42 -17.72 -16.85 0.02
CA THR A 42 -19.06 -17.06 0.57
C THR A 42 -19.87 -15.78 0.43
N PRO A 43 -21.15 -15.85 0.03
CA PRO A 43 -22.03 -14.68 -0.01
C PRO A 43 -22.07 -13.98 1.35
N ILE A 44 -22.14 -12.65 1.34
CA ILE A 44 -22.03 -11.81 2.55
C ILE A 44 -23.10 -12.17 3.57
N GLY A 45 -24.32 -12.49 3.13
CA GLY A 45 -25.44 -12.86 4.02
C GLY A 45 -25.25 -14.19 4.74
N SER A 46 -24.27 -15.01 4.33
CA SER A 46 -23.95 -16.29 4.98
C SER A 46 -22.74 -16.22 5.91
N TRP A 47 -22.10 -15.04 6.02
CA TRP A 47 -20.89 -14.89 6.80
C TRP A 47 -21.10 -15.17 8.29
N ARG A 48 -20.09 -15.78 8.90
CA ARG A 48 -19.98 -16.01 10.34
C ARG A 48 -18.76 -15.28 10.87
N PRO A 49 -18.71 -14.95 12.18
CA PRO A 49 -17.52 -14.36 12.79
C PRO A 49 -16.28 -15.20 12.47
N GLY A 50 -15.20 -14.53 12.06
CA GLY A 50 -13.97 -15.19 11.62
C GLY A 50 -13.51 -14.74 10.24
N ARG A 51 -12.64 -15.55 9.62
CA ARG A 51 -12.06 -15.22 8.30
C ARG A 51 -13.10 -15.40 7.20
N VAL A 52 -13.28 -14.38 6.38
CA VAL A 52 -14.25 -14.35 5.29
C VAL A 52 -13.64 -13.83 4.01
N ALA A 53 -14.15 -14.29 2.88
CA ALA A 53 -13.83 -13.80 1.55
C ALA A 53 -15.11 -13.61 0.74
N ALA A 54 -15.29 -12.46 0.09
CA ALA A 54 -16.36 -12.25 -0.87
C ALA A 54 -15.97 -11.29 -1.99
N GLU A 55 -16.74 -11.38 -3.06
CA GLU A 55 -16.82 -10.37 -4.11
C GLU A 55 -18.09 -9.57 -3.89
N GLY A 56 -18.01 -8.26 -4.05
CA GLY A 56 -19.15 -7.37 -3.88
C GLY A 56 -18.91 -6.04 -4.55
N VAL A 57 -19.77 -5.08 -4.25
CA VAL A 57 -19.66 -3.69 -4.69
C VAL A 57 -19.49 -2.79 -3.49
N ILE A 58 -18.72 -1.72 -3.68
CA ILE A 58 -18.59 -0.68 -2.65
C ILE A 58 -19.86 0.15 -2.64
N GLU A 59 -20.52 0.21 -1.49
CA GLU A 59 -21.67 1.06 -1.24
C GLU A 59 -21.36 2.11 -0.17
N CYS A 60 -22.17 3.18 -0.16
CA CYS A 60 -22.15 4.16 0.91
C CYS A 60 -22.37 3.47 2.25
N GLY A 61 -21.74 3.96 3.32
CA GLY A 61 -21.99 3.54 4.70
C GLY A 61 -23.25 4.16 5.31
N PRO A 62 -23.42 4.08 6.65
CA PRO A 62 -24.48 4.79 7.37
C PRO A 62 -24.43 6.32 7.19
N ALA A 63 -23.25 6.87 6.89
CA ALA A 63 -23.07 8.29 6.59
C ALA A 63 -23.70 8.73 5.25
N GLY A 64 -24.18 7.78 4.43
CA GLY A 64 -24.70 8.07 3.11
C GLY A 64 -23.61 8.42 2.10
N ARG A 65 -24.03 8.98 0.96
CA ARG A 65 -23.13 9.41 -0.12
C ARG A 65 -22.27 10.58 0.34
N GLN A 66 -20.98 10.52 0.03
CA GLN A 66 -20.01 11.55 0.41
C GLN A 66 -19.50 12.28 -0.84
N THR A 67 -19.11 13.53 -0.64
CA THR A 67 -18.37 14.31 -1.63
C THR A 67 -16.99 14.58 -1.05
N ALA A 68 -15.95 14.14 -1.77
CA ALA A 68 -14.57 14.33 -1.38
C ALA A 68 -14.22 15.83 -1.30
N LEU A 69 -13.51 16.23 -0.25
CA LEU A 69 -13.29 17.63 0.13
C LEU A 69 -12.38 18.38 -0.86
N LEU A 70 -11.33 17.74 -1.37
CA LEU A 70 -10.38 18.35 -2.29
C LEU A 70 -10.82 18.17 -3.75
N SER A 71 -11.16 16.94 -4.13
CA SER A 71 -11.49 16.61 -5.51
C SER A 71 -12.93 16.91 -5.91
N GLY A 72 -13.83 17.10 -4.95
CA GLY A 72 -15.26 17.33 -5.21
C GLY A 72 -16.00 16.14 -5.81
N SER A 73 -15.37 14.96 -5.91
CA SER A 73 -16.00 13.80 -6.53
C SER A 73 -16.82 12.98 -5.54
N GLU A 74 -17.83 12.29 -6.04
CA GLU A 74 -18.65 11.38 -5.23
C GLU A 74 -17.86 10.15 -4.81
N CYS A 75 -17.97 9.77 -3.54
CA CYS A 75 -17.27 8.61 -2.97
C CYS A 75 -18.08 7.97 -1.84
N ALA A 76 -17.72 6.74 -1.47
CA ALA A 76 -18.30 6.04 -0.33
C ALA A 76 -17.60 6.43 0.99
N TRP A 77 -16.34 6.85 0.91
CA TRP A 77 -15.50 7.25 2.03
C TRP A 77 -14.33 8.10 1.55
N TYR A 78 -13.87 9.04 2.39
CA TYR A 78 -12.62 9.76 2.19
C TYR A 78 -11.90 10.07 3.51
N ASP A 79 -10.59 10.30 3.42
CA ASP A 79 -9.72 10.79 4.49
C ASP A 79 -8.75 11.83 3.93
N VAL A 80 -8.72 13.00 4.53
CA VAL A 80 -7.89 14.13 4.12
C VAL A 80 -6.90 14.46 5.23
N THR A 81 -5.62 14.38 4.89
CA THR A 81 -4.52 14.64 5.80
C THR A 81 -3.66 15.76 5.24
N ALA A 82 -3.38 16.77 6.06
CA ALA A 82 -2.46 17.85 5.73
C ALA A 82 -1.14 17.63 6.45
N THR A 83 -0.06 17.73 5.69
CA THR A 83 1.31 17.58 6.16
C THR A 83 2.08 18.85 5.84
N CYS A 84 2.85 19.36 6.80
CA CYS A 84 3.73 20.51 6.57
C CYS A 84 5.19 20.13 6.81
N TYR A 85 6.03 20.68 5.94
CA TYR A 85 7.48 20.61 6.00
C TYR A 85 8.04 22.02 6.11
N ARG A 86 8.96 22.22 7.03
CA ARG A 86 9.53 23.54 7.32
C ARG A 86 10.67 23.87 6.35
N ALA A 87 10.74 25.12 5.91
CA ALA A 87 11.88 25.57 5.11
C ALA A 87 13.19 25.48 5.89
N GLY A 88 14.22 24.93 5.23
CA GLY A 88 15.56 24.77 5.81
C GLY A 88 15.74 23.48 6.62
N ASP A 89 14.71 22.64 6.70
CA ASP A 89 14.85 21.29 7.22
C ASP A 89 15.35 20.37 6.11
N SER A 90 16.66 20.10 6.11
CA SER A 90 17.36 19.38 5.04
C SER A 90 16.91 17.93 4.90
N ASP A 91 16.37 17.34 5.98
CA ASP A 91 15.96 15.93 6.01
C ASP A 91 14.52 15.71 5.52
N GLY A 92 13.79 16.78 5.18
CA GLY A 92 12.38 16.65 4.83
C GLY A 92 11.54 16.11 6.00
N ASP A 93 12.02 16.32 7.23
CA ASP A 93 11.38 15.81 8.42
C ASP A 93 9.97 16.38 8.57
N LEU A 94 9.04 15.46 8.85
CA LEU A 94 7.64 15.76 9.09
C LEU A 94 7.53 16.74 10.26
N THR A 95 7.31 18.03 9.98
CA THR A 95 7.25 19.04 11.05
C THR A 95 5.93 18.95 11.81
N TRP A 96 4.81 18.77 11.09
CA TRP A 96 3.52 18.45 11.69
C TRP A 96 2.57 17.79 10.69
N ARG A 97 1.60 17.04 11.22
CA ARG A 97 0.48 16.44 10.49
C ARG A 97 -0.83 16.79 11.18
N THR A 98 -1.87 17.08 10.40
CA THR A 98 -3.22 17.32 10.91
C THR A 98 -4.24 16.65 10.02
N ASP A 99 -5.21 15.98 10.63
CA ASP A 99 -6.36 15.43 9.94
C ASP A 99 -7.32 16.58 9.63
N VAL A 100 -7.56 16.82 8.34
CA VAL A 100 -8.41 17.91 7.85
C VAL A 100 -9.87 17.51 7.91
N GLY A 101 -10.16 16.26 7.56
CA GLY A 101 -11.51 15.73 7.56
C GLY A 101 -11.53 14.27 7.15
N ARG A 102 -12.51 13.54 7.67
CA ARG A 102 -12.77 12.14 7.37
C ARG A 102 -14.27 11.91 7.37
N THR A 103 -14.74 10.99 6.53
CA THR A 103 -16.12 10.50 6.61
C THR A 103 -16.43 9.94 8.01
N PRO A 104 -17.56 10.29 8.63
CA PRO A 104 -17.86 9.90 10.03
C PRO A 104 -18.10 8.39 10.21
N ALA A 105 -18.39 7.66 9.14
CA ALA A 105 -18.55 6.20 9.16
C ALA A 105 -17.80 5.55 7.99
N GLY A 106 -17.42 4.29 8.17
CA GLY A 106 -16.85 3.48 7.09
C GLY A 106 -17.85 3.20 5.97
N PRO A 107 -17.38 2.89 4.76
CA PRO A 107 -18.22 2.44 3.66
C PRO A 107 -18.79 1.05 3.95
N ALA A 108 -19.62 0.54 3.05
CA ALA A 108 -20.10 -0.83 3.14
C ALA A 108 -19.68 -1.64 1.92
N LEU A 109 -19.50 -2.94 2.12
CA LEU A 109 -19.40 -3.92 1.07
C LEU A 109 -20.77 -4.59 0.94
N ALA A 110 -21.31 -4.68 -0.27
CA ALA A 110 -22.59 -5.30 -0.52
C ALA A 110 -22.51 -6.32 -1.64
N ASP A 111 -23.35 -7.36 -1.54
CA ASP A 111 -23.67 -8.27 -2.61
C ASP A 111 -25.19 -8.46 -2.70
N ALA A 112 -25.67 -9.39 -3.52
CA ALA A 112 -27.10 -9.65 -3.66
C ALA A 112 -27.77 -10.20 -2.38
N THR A 113 -26.99 -10.61 -1.38
CA THR A 113 -27.47 -11.32 -0.18
C THR A 113 -27.45 -10.47 1.08
N ALA A 114 -26.46 -9.58 1.24
CA ALA A 114 -26.38 -8.69 2.39
C ALA A 114 -25.40 -7.53 2.16
N ARG A 115 -25.37 -6.63 3.15
CA ARG A 115 -24.48 -5.47 3.23
C ARG A 115 -23.76 -5.49 4.57
N VAL A 116 -22.46 -5.23 4.55
CA VAL A 116 -21.59 -5.26 5.73
C VAL A 116 -20.73 -3.99 5.79
N PRO A 117 -20.67 -3.28 6.93
CA PRO A 117 -19.73 -2.18 7.12
C PRO A 117 -18.28 -2.65 6.96
N VAL A 118 -17.43 -1.81 6.37
CA VAL A 118 -16.01 -2.08 6.20
C VAL A 118 -15.21 -1.05 6.99
N ASP A 119 -14.33 -1.54 7.87
CA ASP A 119 -13.37 -0.71 8.58
C ASP A 119 -12.38 -0.08 7.56
N PRO A 120 -12.16 1.25 7.59
CA PRO A 120 -11.20 1.90 6.71
C PRO A 120 -9.79 1.31 6.73
N GLY A 121 -9.35 0.72 7.85
CA GLY A 121 -8.07 0.05 7.96
C GLY A 121 -7.91 -1.16 7.01
N VAL A 122 -9.01 -1.73 6.51
CA VAL A 122 -9.00 -2.87 5.56
C VAL A 122 -8.56 -2.44 4.17
N PHE A 123 -8.91 -1.23 3.73
CA PHE A 123 -8.65 -0.73 2.38
C PHE A 123 -7.71 0.49 2.32
N ALA A 124 -7.37 1.11 3.46
CA ALA A 124 -6.42 2.21 3.51
C ALA A 124 -5.06 1.79 2.92
N GLY A 125 -4.60 2.53 1.89
CA GLY A 125 -3.33 2.28 1.21
C GLY A 125 -3.39 1.17 0.15
N THR A 126 -4.57 0.69 -0.20
CA THR A 126 -4.76 -0.27 -1.30
C THR A 126 -4.96 0.44 -2.64
N ALA A 127 -4.71 -0.26 -3.75
CA ALA A 127 -4.93 0.24 -5.11
C ALA A 127 -6.41 0.52 -5.43
N THR A 128 -7.34 0.07 -4.59
CA THR A 128 -8.77 0.38 -4.72
C THR A 128 -9.08 1.83 -4.32
N THR A 129 -8.18 2.49 -3.60
CA THR A 129 -8.33 3.89 -3.24
C THR A 129 -7.70 4.80 -4.28
N GLU A 130 -8.34 5.93 -4.53
CA GLU A 130 -7.79 6.99 -5.37
C GLU A 130 -7.16 8.06 -4.45
N THR A 131 -6.00 8.57 -4.84
CA THR A 131 -5.28 9.60 -4.06
C THR A 131 -5.16 10.88 -4.87
N THR A 132 -5.65 11.98 -4.32
CA THR A 132 -5.43 13.34 -4.84
C THR A 132 -4.46 14.06 -3.92
N THR A 133 -3.38 14.62 -4.47
CA THR A 133 -2.38 15.37 -3.70
C THR A 133 -2.30 16.80 -4.21
N MET A 134 -2.42 17.76 -3.30
CA MET A 134 -2.21 19.18 -3.56
C MET A 134 -0.99 19.65 -2.78
N GLU A 135 -0.16 20.46 -3.42
CA GLU A 135 1.03 21.04 -2.79
C GLU A 135 0.93 22.56 -2.81
N TYR A 136 1.34 23.19 -1.72
CA TYR A 136 1.40 24.63 -1.57
C TYR A 136 2.68 25.03 -0.86
N VAL A 137 3.45 25.92 -1.48
CA VAL A 137 4.62 26.53 -0.85
C VAL A 137 4.26 27.94 -0.40
N HIS A 138 4.39 28.21 0.90
CA HIS A 138 4.01 29.50 1.48
C HIS A 138 5.00 30.60 1.08
N LYS A 139 4.52 31.54 0.26
CA LYS A 139 5.28 32.73 -0.15
C LYS A 139 4.97 33.90 0.78
N ARG A 140 5.94 34.81 0.93
CA ARG A 140 5.77 36.04 1.72
C ARG A 140 4.57 36.84 1.17
N HIS A 141 3.63 37.22 2.04
CA HIS A 141 2.39 37.93 1.70
C HIS A 141 1.39 37.16 0.82
N SER A 142 1.52 35.83 0.72
CA SER A 142 0.49 35.02 0.06
C SER A 142 -0.59 34.60 1.06
N VAL A 143 -1.86 34.70 0.64
CA VAL A 143 -2.98 34.15 1.39
C VAL A 143 -3.01 32.64 1.17
N PRO A 144 -2.98 31.80 2.23
CA PRO A 144 -3.10 30.36 2.09
C PRO A 144 -4.41 29.96 1.41
N PRO A 145 -4.41 28.95 0.52
CA PRO A 145 -5.63 28.43 -0.09
C PRO A 145 -6.66 27.98 0.94
N ALA A 146 -7.95 28.08 0.61
CA ALA A 146 -9.05 27.75 1.52
C ALA A 146 -9.08 26.27 1.97
N TRP A 147 -8.47 25.36 1.21
CA TRP A 147 -8.34 23.95 1.56
C TRP A 147 -7.26 23.66 2.61
N ILE A 148 -6.43 24.65 2.96
CA ILE A 148 -5.51 24.55 4.10
C ILE A 148 -6.27 24.91 5.38
N PRO A 149 -6.29 24.04 6.41
CA PRO A 149 -6.94 24.37 7.68
C PRO A 149 -6.43 25.69 8.26
N ALA A 150 -7.33 26.55 8.76
CA ALA A 150 -6.96 27.83 9.35
C ALA A 150 -5.95 27.69 10.51
N THR A 151 -6.05 26.59 11.26
CA THR A 151 -5.11 26.22 12.33
C THR A 151 -3.70 25.97 11.82
N MET A 152 -3.56 25.46 10.60
CA MET A 152 -2.27 25.25 9.93
C MET A 152 -1.79 26.55 9.27
N ALA A 153 -2.69 27.22 8.54
CA ALA A 153 -2.41 28.48 7.83
C ALA A 153 -1.82 29.56 8.75
N SER A 154 -2.32 29.69 9.98
CA SER A 154 -1.83 30.66 10.97
C SER A 154 -0.40 30.40 11.47
N ARG A 155 0.14 29.20 11.23
CA ARG A 155 1.47 28.77 11.68
C ARG A 155 2.52 28.73 10.58
N LEU A 156 2.12 28.92 9.32
CA LEU A 156 3.02 28.83 8.18
C LEU A 156 4.04 29.97 8.20
N LYS A 157 5.31 29.61 8.07
CA LYS A 157 6.41 30.54 7.83
C LYS A 157 6.75 30.61 6.36
N ARG A 158 7.44 31.67 5.96
CA ARG A 158 7.91 31.84 4.59
C ARG A 158 8.79 30.65 4.19
N GLY A 159 8.43 30.00 3.09
CA GLY A 159 9.12 28.85 2.54
C GLY A 159 8.59 27.51 3.01
N ASP A 160 7.73 27.46 4.04
CA ASP A 160 7.11 26.21 4.47
C ASP A 160 6.29 25.62 3.31
N SER A 161 6.37 24.31 3.11
CA SER A 161 5.57 23.59 2.12
C SER A 161 4.52 22.73 2.81
N VAL A 162 3.29 22.84 2.34
CA VAL A 162 2.15 22.07 2.80
C VAL A 162 1.72 21.12 1.69
N THR A 163 1.67 19.84 2.00
CA THR A 163 1.11 18.79 1.15
C THR A 163 -0.20 18.33 1.77
N VAL A 164 -1.30 18.49 1.06
CA VAL A 164 -2.60 17.95 1.47
C VAL A 164 -2.94 16.78 0.58
N ARG A 165 -3.17 15.63 1.22
CA ARG A 165 -3.46 14.36 0.57
C ARG A 165 -4.88 13.95 0.93
N GLU A 166 -5.71 13.77 -0.09
CA GLU A 166 -7.01 13.13 0.01
C GLU A 166 -6.91 11.71 -0.52
N THR A 167 -7.34 10.75 0.29
CA THR A 167 -7.51 9.35 -0.13
C THR A 167 -9.01 9.05 -0.12
N ARG A 168 -9.55 8.55 -1.22
CA ARG A 168 -10.98 8.27 -1.37
C ARG A 168 -11.25 6.85 -1.85
N LEU A 169 -12.39 6.31 -1.48
CA LEU A 169 -12.89 5.05 -1.98
C LEU A 169 -14.07 5.30 -2.95
N PRO A 170 -13.92 5.05 -4.25
CA PRO A 170 -14.97 5.30 -5.23
C PRO A 170 -16.20 4.42 -4.98
N LEU A 171 -17.38 4.94 -5.32
CA LEU A 171 -18.65 4.22 -5.17
C LEU A 171 -18.84 3.21 -6.32
N GLY A 172 -19.44 2.06 -6.03
CA GLY A 172 -19.99 1.14 -7.04
C GLY A 172 -18.97 0.26 -7.76
N GLY A 173 -17.68 0.43 -7.49
CA GLY A 173 -16.64 -0.44 -8.05
C GLY A 173 -16.76 -1.87 -7.52
N PRO A 174 -16.60 -2.90 -8.37
CA PRO A 174 -16.49 -4.27 -7.91
C PRO A 174 -15.21 -4.41 -7.08
N VAL A 175 -15.30 -5.16 -5.99
CA VAL A 175 -14.17 -5.42 -5.11
C VAL A 175 -14.17 -6.85 -4.62
N PHE A 176 -12.95 -7.38 -4.47
CA PHE A 176 -12.69 -8.59 -3.73
C PHE A 176 -12.13 -8.23 -2.36
N ALA A 177 -12.77 -8.75 -1.31
CA ALA A 177 -12.39 -8.53 0.06
C ALA A 177 -12.09 -9.86 0.76
N LEU A 178 -10.90 -9.97 1.35
CA LEU A 178 -10.48 -11.01 2.27
C LEU A 178 -10.15 -10.34 3.62
N GLY A 179 -10.83 -10.72 4.68
CA GLY A 179 -10.59 -10.14 5.99
C GLY A 179 -11.15 -10.97 7.14
N HIS A 180 -11.48 -10.28 8.22
CA HIS A 180 -12.17 -10.88 9.37
C HIS A 180 -13.51 -10.18 9.58
N LEU A 181 -14.56 -10.96 9.77
CA LEU A 181 -15.83 -10.46 10.26
C LEU A 181 -15.79 -10.43 11.78
N GLU A 182 -15.94 -9.23 12.36
CA GLU A 182 -16.00 -9.01 13.81
C GLU A 182 -17.12 -8.01 14.10
N ASN A 183 -18.03 -8.35 15.02
CA ASN A 183 -19.19 -7.51 15.37
C ASN A 183 -20.02 -7.05 14.15
N GLY A 184 -20.12 -7.90 13.12
CA GLY A 184 -20.86 -7.59 11.90
C GLY A 184 -20.17 -6.58 10.96
N ALA A 185 -18.89 -6.25 11.18
CA ALA A 185 -18.09 -5.42 10.30
C ALA A 185 -16.85 -6.17 9.78
N LEU A 186 -16.46 -5.88 8.55
CA LEU A 186 -15.20 -6.36 8.00
C LEU A 186 -14.04 -5.53 8.58
N VAL A 187 -13.19 -6.15 9.38
CA VAL A 187 -12.09 -5.49 10.10
C VAL A 187 -10.72 -5.98 9.64
N ARG A 188 -9.71 -5.13 9.85
CA ARG A 188 -8.32 -5.49 9.55
C ARG A 188 -7.74 -6.35 10.67
N ARG A 189 -7.66 -7.67 10.44
CA ARG A 189 -6.99 -8.59 11.38
C ARG A 189 -6.11 -9.60 10.64
N GLY A 190 -4.82 -9.58 10.94
CA GLY A 190 -3.82 -10.36 10.22
C GLY A 190 -3.70 -9.88 8.77
N ARG A 191 -3.53 -10.82 7.84
CA ARG A 191 -3.43 -10.49 6.41
C ARG A 191 -4.81 -10.32 5.80
N THR A 192 -5.10 -9.10 5.37
CA THR A 192 -6.31 -8.72 4.63
C THR A 192 -5.96 -8.40 3.18
N VAL A 193 -6.92 -8.60 2.29
CA VAL A 193 -6.86 -8.12 0.91
C VAL A 193 -8.11 -7.33 0.65
N PHE A 194 -7.95 -6.15 0.08
CA PHE A 194 -9.04 -5.38 -0.47
C PHE A 194 -8.56 -4.89 -1.82
N ALA A 195 -9.08 -5.51 -2.88
CA ALA A 195 -8.61 -5.30 -4.24
C ALA A 195 -9.77 -4.87 -5.12
N ALA A 196 -9.50 -3.97 -6.07
CA ALA A 196 -10.44 -3.63 -7.11
C ALA A 196 -10.62 -4.84 -8.04
N GLY A 197 -11.85 -5.06 -8.51
CA GLY A 197 -12.19 -6.16 -9.40
C GLY A 197 -12.67 -7.42 -8.67
N ARG A 198 -12.50 -8.56 -9.31
CA ARG A 198 -12.95 -9.87 -8.85
C ARG A 198 -11.81 -10.66 -8.20
N TYR A 199 -12.13 -11.82 -7.64
CA TYR A 199 -11.12 -12.74 -7.10
C TYR A 199 -10.09 -13.16 -8.16
N SER A 200 -10.52 -13.36 -9.41
CA SER A 200 -9.61 -13.68 -10.52
C SER A 200 -8.51 -12.64 -10.67
N ASP A 201 -8.88 -11.36 -10.57
CA ASP A 201 -7.99 -10.24 -10.81
C ASP A 201 -6.99 -10.12 -9.64
N ALA A 202 -7.46 -10.38 -8.41
CA ALA A 202 -6.59 -10.45 -7.23
C ALA A 202 -5.62 -11.65 -7.27
N VAL A 203 -6.04 -12.80 -7.82
CA VAL A 203 -5.16 -13.96 -8.03
C VAL A 203 -4.18 -13.69 -9.18
N GLU A 204 -4.62 -13.10 -10.28
CA GLU A 204 -3.78 -12.79 -11.44
C GLU A 204 -2.70 -11.77 -11.10
N ALA A 205 -3.04 -10.69 -10.38
CA ALA A 205 -2.07 -9.73 -9.89
C ALA A 205 -0.98 -10.41 -9.03
N ASN A 206 -1.39 -11.31 -8.14
CA ASN A 206 -0.46 -12.04 -7.29
C ASN A 206 0.35 -13.12 -8.05
N ASP A 207 -0.23 -13.74 -9.08
CA ASP A 207 0.46 -14.75 -9.89
C ASP A 207 1.49 -14.10 -10.85
N GLY A 208 1.22 -12.87 -11.33
CA GLY A 208 2.17 -12.07 -12.09
C GLY A 208 3.46 -11.81 -11.31
N ASP A 209 3.34 -11.34 -10.06
CA ASP A 209 4.48 -11.08 -9.18
C ASP A 209 5.30 -12.35 -8.89
N LEU A 210 4.62 -13.48 -8.65
CA LEU A 210 5.28 -14.77 -8.40
C LEU A 210 6.03 -15.30 -9.63
N SER A 211 5.53 -15.06 -10.84
CA SER A 211 6.18 -15.53 -12.07
C SER A 211 7.55 -14.89 -12.28
N LEU A 212 7.65 -13.58 -12.04
CA LEU A 212 8.91 -12.83 -12.07
C LEU A 212 9.88 -13.33 -11.01
N MET A 213 9.41 -13.59 -9.80
CA MET A 213 10.26 -14.08 -8.70
C MET A 213 10.81 -15.48 -8.96
N THR A 214 10.00 -16.37 -9.55
CA THR A 214 10.39 -17.77 -9.79
C THR A 214 11.59 -17.88 -10.74
N VAL A 215 11.73 -16.96 -11.70
CA VAL A 215 12.87 -16.93 -12.63
C VAL A 215 14.03 -16.12 -12.05
N THR A 216 13.74 -14.99 -11.41
CA THR A 216 14.76 -14.04 -10.94
C THR A 216 15.62 -14.60 -9.82
N ILE A 217 15.00 -15.24 -8.81
CA ILE A 217 15.72 -15.79 -7.65
C ILE A 217 16.82 -16.78 -8.05
N PRO A 218 16.56 -17.86 -8.81
CA PRO A 218 17.62 -18.82 -9.14
C PRO A 218 18.73 -18.19 -9.99
N VAL A 219 18.38 -17.28 -10.92
CA VAL A 219 19.37 -16.60 -11.78
C VAL A 219 20.32 -15.72 -10.95
N PHE A 220 19.79 -14.90 -10.05
CA PHE A 220 20.62 -14.04 -9.20
C PHE A 220 21.42 -14.83 -8.17
N PHE A 221 20.83 -15.87 -7.58
CA PHE A 221 21.52 -16.73 -6.62
C PHE A 221 22.67 -17.50 -7.27
N LEU A 222 22.41 -18.24 -8.35
CA LEU A 222 23.44 -19.03 -9.05
C LEU A 222 24.48 -18.13 -9.70
N GLY A 223 24.06 -17.06 -10.36
CA GLY A 223 24.98 -16.08 -10.96
C GLY A 223 25.88 -15.44 -9.90
N GLY A 224 25.31 -15.00 -8.78
CA GLY A 224 26.08 -14.45 -7.67
C GLY A 224 27.09 -15.43 -7.08
N LEU A 225 26.71 -16.70 -6.92
CA LEU A 225 27.59 -17.75 -6.39
C LEU A 225 28.74 -18.09 -7.34
N ILE A 226 28.47 -18.17 -8.66
CA ILE A 226 29.50 -18.40 -9.68
C ILE A 226 30.50 -17.23 -9.71
N VAL A 227 30.00 -15.99 -9.70
CA VAL A 227 30.82 -14.78 -9.72
C VAL A 227 31.68 -14.66 -8.46
N ALA A 228 31.09 -14.84 -7.28
CA ALA A 228 31.81 -14.78 -6.02
C ALA A 228 32.84 -15.90 -5.88
N GLY A 229 32.47 -17.14 -6.24
CA GLY A 229 33.36 -18.29 -6.19
C GLY A 229 34.55 -18.17 -7.15
N GLY A 230 34.30 -17.72 -8.39
CA GLY A 230 35.35 -17.48 -9.38
C GLY A 230 36.32 -16.38 -8.94
N ALA A 231 35.80 -15.27 -8.39
CA ALA A 231 36.63 -14.19 -7.88
C ALA A 231 37.48 -14.61 -6.68
N LEU A 232 36.92 -15.42 -5.75
CA LEU A 232 37.64 -15.97 -4.62
C LEU A 232 38.81 -16.85 -5.09
N ALA A 233 38.58 -17.73 -6.06
CA ALA A 233 39.61 -18.60 -6.60
C ALA A 233 40.79 -17.81 -7.22
N VAL A 234 40.49 -16.74 -7.96
CA VAL A 234 41.52 -15.84 -8.51
C VAL A 234 42.30 -15.14 -7.40
N LEU A 235 41.62 -14.74 -6.32
CA LEU A 235 42.25 -14.01 -5.22
C LEU A 235 43.22 -14.92 -4.45
N VAL A 236 42.84 -16.18 -4.19
CA VAL A 236 43.70 -17.21 -3.60
C VAL A 236 44.93 -17.48 -4.47
N ALA A 237 44.75 -17.64 -5.78
CA ALA A 237 45.85 -17.93 -6.71
C ALA A 237 46.86 -16.78 -6.89
N VAL A 238 46.51 -15.55 -6.51
CA VAL A 238 47.41 -14.38 -6.57
C VAL A 238 48.15 -14.16 -5.25
N THR A 239 47.65 -14.73 -4.15
CA THR A 239 48.26 -14.61 -2.82
C THR A 239 49.25 -15.73 -2.49
N ASP A 240 49.15 -16.86 -3.18
CA ASP A 240 50.09 -17.98 -3.13
C ASP A 240 51.28 -17.76 -4.09
#